data_AF-A0A353BZX3-F1
#
_entry.id   AF-A0A353BZX3-F1
#
_cell.length_a   1.000
_cell.length_b   1.000
_cell.length_c   1.000
_cell.angle_alpha   90.00
_cell.angle_beta   90.00
_cell.angle_gamma   90.00
#
_symmetry.space_group_name_H-M   'P 1'
#
loop_
_entity.id
_entity.type
_entity.pdbx_description
1 polymer ?
#
loop_
_entity_poly.entity_id
_entity_poly.type
_entity_poly.pdbx_seq_one_letter_code
_entity_poly.pdbx_strand_id
1 'polypeptide(L)' 'MQRNITFSETIFTPLIPERVFKVADECLLEVRLVETRKELSSWIYEYEVSGEYGKIEKFLVRIHHIEILY' A
#
# COMPACT_ATOMS: atom_id res chain seq x y z
N MET A 1 -0.13 2.21 29.43
CA MET A 1 -0.16 2.84 28.09
C MET A 1 0.77 2.05 27.19
N GLN A 2 0.26 1.13 26.38
CA GLN A 2 1.05 0.48 25.34
C GLN A 2 1.29 1.51 24.24
N ARG A 3 2.56 1.87 23.99
CA ARG A 3 2.93 2.58 22.77
C ARG A 3 2.74 1.58 21.63
N ASN A 4 1.63 1.68 20.90
CA ASN A 4 1.50 0.95 19.64
C ASN A 4 2.59 1.49 18.72
N ILE A 5 3.63 0.67 18.50
CA ILE A 5 4.71 1.03 17.60
C ILE A 5 4.10 1.05 16.20
N THR A 6 3.99 2.25 15.65
CA THR A 6 3.49 2.47 14.29
C THR A 6 4.70 2.47 13.37
N PHE A 7 4.66 1.65 12.34
CA PHE A 7 5.66 1.55 11.30
C PHE A 7 5.14 2.23 10.04
N SER A 8 6.03 2.75 9.22
CA SER A 8 5.73 3.33 7.93
C SER A 8 6.59 2.67 6.85
N GLU A 9 5.99 2.33 5.71
CA GLU A 9 6.69 1.75 4.57
C GLU A 9 6.23 2.40 3.26
N THR A 10 7.16 2.59 2.33
CA THR A 10 6.89 3.11 0.99
C THR A 10 6.79 1.97 0.00
N ILE A 11 5.70 1.94 -0.78
CA ILE A 11 5.49 0.95 -1.83
C ILE A 11 5.29 1.62 -3.20
N PHE A 12 5.73 0.93 -4.24
CA PHE A 12 5.53 1.32 -5.63
C PHE A 12 4.71 0.24 -6.31
N THR A 13 3.55 0.60 -6.84
CA THR A 13 2.65 -0.36 -7.47
C THR A 13 1.93 0.27 -8.67
N PRO A 14 1.65 -0.50 -9.74
CA PRO A 14 0.79 -0.03 -10.83
C PRO A 14 -0.68 0.03 -10.44
N LEU A 15 -1.05 -0.48 -9.25
CA LEU A 15 -2.43 -0.46 -8.79
C LEU A 15 -2.90 0.98 -8.52
N ILE A 16 -4.08 1.29 -9.06
CA ILE A 16 -4.73 2.59 -8.88
C ILE A 16 -5.12 2.84 -7.41
N PRO A 17 -5.21 4.10 -6.97
CA PRO A 17 -5.45 4.45 -5.57
C PRO A 17 -6.69 3.79 -4.96
N GLU A 18 -7.78 3.71 -5.70
CA GLU A 18 -9.04 3.11 -5.24
C GLU A 18 -8.87 1.67 -4.75
N ARG A 19 -8.06 0.86 -5.45
CA ARG A 19 -7.79 -0.53 -5.05
C ARG A 19 -6.90 -0.59 -3.83
N VAL A 20 -5.83 0.19 -3.83
CA VAL A 20 -4.86 0.25 -2.72
C VAL A 20 -5.55 0.68 -1.43
N PHE A 21 -6.38 1.72 -1.50
CA PHE A 21 -7.12 2.26 -0.36
C PHE A 21 -8.11 1.24 0.20
N LYS A 22 -8.80 0.50 -0.66
CA LYS A 22 -9.71 -0.57 -0.21
C LYS A 22 -8.97 -1.67 0.55
N VAL A 23 -7.81 -2.12 0.04
CA VAL A 23 -7.02 -3.16 0.72
C VAL A 23 -6.44 -2.64 2.04
N ALA A 24 -6.01 -1.38 2.08
CA ALA A 24 -5.51 -0.75 3.31
C ALA A 24 -6.59 -0.66 4.40
N ASP A 25 -7.82 -0.26 4.03
CA ASP A 25 -8.97 -0.19 4.93
C ASP A 25 -9.30 -1.59 5.50
N GLU A 26 -9.36 -2.61 4.65
CA GLU A 26 -9.56 -4.01 5.08
C GLU A 26 -8.44 -4.51 6.03
N CYS A 27 -7.23 -3.96 5.91
CA CYS A 27 -6.08 -4.29 6.74
C CYS A 27 -5.94 -3.39 7.98
N LEU A 28 -6.82 -2.42 8.19
CA LEU A 28 -6.74 -1.40 9.26
C LEU A 28 -5.40 -0.64 9.23
N LEU A 29 -4.98 -0.22 8.04
CA LEU A 29 -3.79 0.58 7.78
C LEU A 29 -4.17 1.97 7.27
N GLU A 30 -3.34 2.94 7.58
CA GLU A 30 -3.39 4.25 6.93
C GLU A 30 -2.55 4.18 5.66
N VAL A 31 -3.04 4.77 4.58
CA VAL A 31 -2.29 4.84 3.34
C VAL A 31 -2.48 6.20 2.68
N ARG A 32 -1.41 6.70 2.08
CA ARG A 32 -1.40 7.98 1.39
C ARG A 32 -0.72 7.83 0.04
N LEU A 33 -1.34 8.36 -1.01
CA LEU A 33 -0.69 8.53 -2.30
C LEU A 33 0.35 9.66 -2.19
N VAL A 34 1.61 9.34 -2.47
CA VAL A 34 2.74 10.26 -2.41
C VAL A 34 2.98 10.87 -3.78
N GLU A 35 3.15 10.03 -4.80
CA GLU A 35 3.45 10.44 -6.16
C GLU A 35 2.71 9.57 -7.16
N THR A 36 2.39 10.16 -8.31
CA THR A 36 1.90 9.44 -9.50
C THR A 36 2.84 9.75 -10.64
N ARG A 37 3.45 8.71 -11.22
CA ARG A 37 4.38 8.85 -12.33
C ARG A 37 4.02 7.92 -13.47
N LYS A 38 4.31 8.35 -14.70
CA LYS A 38 4.12 7.54 -15.89
C LYS A 38 5.47 7.01 -16.34
N GLU A 39 5.65 5.70 -16.28
CA GLU A 39 6.87 5.02 -16.74
C GLU A 39 6.57 4.25 -18.04
N LEU A 40 7.24 4.64 -19.13
CA LEU A 40 7.06 4.07 -20.46
C LEU A 40 5.58 4.08 -20.90
N SER A 41 4.89 2.96 -20.74
CA SER A 41 3.49 2.71 -21.11
C SER A 41 2.55 2.52 -19.92
N SER A 42 3.05 2.53 -18.68
CA SER A 42 2.27 2.20 -17.48
C SER A 42 2.32 3.33 -16.45
N TRP A 43 1.25 3.44 -15.67
CA TRP A 43 1.25 4.31 -14.48
C TRP A 43 1.86 3.53 -13.32
N ILE A 44 2.74 4.19 -12.58
CA ILE A 44 3.24 3.73 -11.29
C ILE A 44 2.85 4.76 -10.24
N TYR A 45 2.34 4.25 -9.13
CA TYR A 45 1.89 5.05 -8.01
C TYR A 45 2.78 4.71 -6.81
N GLU A 46 3.24 5.75 -6.12
CA GLU A 46 3.97 5.65 -4.88
C GLU A 46 3.03 5.88 -3.72
N TYR A 47 3.04 4.97 -2.74
CA TYR A 47 2.23 5.08 -1.53
C TYR A 47 3.09 4.98 -0.28
N GLU A 48 2.72 5.76 0.73
CA GLU A 48 3.20 5.60 2.09
C GLU A 48 2.11 4.88 2.90
N VAL A 49 2.46 3.74 3.48
CA VAL A 49 1.57 2.88 4.28
C VAL A 49 2.03 2.94 5.72
N SER A 50 1.12 3.19 6.66
CA SER A 50 1.43 3.26 8.08
C SER A 50 0.51 2.40 8.93
N GLY A 51 1.07 1.73 9.95
CA GLY A 51 0.31 0.91 10.88
C GLY A 51 1.17 -0.11 11.64
N GLU A 52 0.52 -1.17 12.14
CA GLU A 52 1.24 -2.26 12.82
C GLU A 52 2.00 -3.11 11.79
N TYR A 53 3.25 -3.47 12.09
CA TYR A 53 4.13 -4.21 11.17
C TYR A 53 3.49 -5.46 10.57
N GLY A 54 2.86 -6.32 11.39
CA GLY A 54 2.22 -7.55 10.90
C GLY A 54 0.98 -7.32 10.03
N LYS A 55 0.36 -6.12 10.10
CA LYS A 55 -0.72 -5.73 9.19
C LYS A 55 -0.16 -5.22 7.86
N ILE A 56 0.94 -4.47 7.91
CA ILE A 56 1.68 -4.04 6.72
C ILE A 56 2.14 -5.25 5.91
N GLU A 57 2.75 -6.27 6.54
CA GLU A 57 3.16 -7.49 5.82
C GLU A 57 1.99 -8.19 5.11
N LYS A 58 0.84 -8.31 5.78
CA LYS A 58 -0.38 -8.89 5.16
C LYS A 58 -0.90 -8.07 3.99
N PHE A 59 -0.85 -6.74 4.12
CA PHE A 59 -1.24 -5.82 3.06
C PHE A 59 -0.33 -5.98 1.83
N LEU A 60 0.99 -6.03 2.02
CA LEU A 60 1.96 -6.21 0.93
C LEU A 60 1.72 -7.51 0.15
N VAL A 61 1.49 -8.63 0.85
CA VAL A 61 1.19 -9.92 0.22
C VAL A 61 -0.09 -9.84 -0.62
N ARG A 62 -1.12 -9.15 -0.12
CA ARG A 62 -2.37 -8.95 -0.86
C ARG A 62 -2.20 -8.05 -2.09
N ILE A 63 -1.47 -6.95 -1.95
CA ILE A 63 -1.13 -6.06 -3.08
C ILE A 63 -0.43 -6.85 -4.17
N HIS A 64 0.61 -7.60 -3.81
CA HIS A 64 1.36 -8.41 -4.76
C HIS A 64 0.51 -9.47 -5.46
N HIS A 65 -0.39 -10.14 -4.72
CA HIS A 65 -1.31 -11.10 -5.32
C HIS A 65 -2.29 -10.46 -6.30
N ILE A 66 -2.74 -9.22 -6.04
CA ILE A 66 -3.60 -8.47 -6.97
C ILE A 66 -2.80 -8.03 -8.20
N GLU A 67 -1.53 -7.65 -8.04
CA GLU A 67 -0.67 -7.28 -9.17
C GLU A 67 -0.46 -8.43 -10.14
N ILE A 68 -0.23 -9.66 -9.67
CA ILE A 68 -0.01 -10.83 -10.55
C ILE A 68 -1.26 -11.18 -11.38
N LEU A 69 -2.45 -10.84 -10.89
CA LEU A 69 -3.71 -11.17 -11.55
C LEU A 69 -4.08 -10.19 -12.68
N TYR A 70 -3.30 -9.13 -12.92
CA TYR A 70 -3.57 -8.07 -13.90
C TYR A 70 -2.37 -7.78 -14.78
#